data_AF-A0A848LNZ5-F1
#
_entry.id   AF-A0A848LNZ5-F1
#
_cell.length_a   1.000
_cell.length_b   1.000
_cell.length_c   1.000
_cell.angle_alpha   90.00
_cell.angle_beta   90.00
_cell.angle_gamma   90.00
#
_symmetry.space_group_name_H-M   'P 1'
#
loop_
_entity.id
_entity.type
_entity.pdbx_description
1 polymer ?
#
loop_
_entity_poly.entity_id
_entity_poly.type
_entity_poly.pdbx_seq_one_letter_code
_entity_poly.pdbx_strand_id
1 'polypeptide(L)'
;MHTTMTTKWDVKVLGSVGAGLLAMAAVFLWRDLQVPRELLLTVAACVAAGLALVRIPMTRGLLGPIAVLTCAVAGGLWYGATKQELLLVGLAVTLAVSVVTLLRSRPGPGEAPDRVRDVLSWYGLTTAAIAASWSFYFHYLTLGIAEDNVARRLVLTLGWLVVGVALVLTGRQRGTPVMRDAGFAFVAIAVGKALLYDTMNLHGTLRVAGLAVAGALMLGAAWLTSRAPAASRSA
;
A
#
# COMPACT_ATOMS: atom_id res chain seq x y z
N MET A 1 -39.77 -9.07 -30.77
CA MET A 1 -39.02 -7.94 -30.16
C MET A 1 -39.27 -7.77 -28.66
N HIS A 2 -39.90 -8.72 -27.94
CA HIS A 2 -40.22 -8.62 -26.51
C HIS A 2 -39.18 -9.23 -25.54
N THR A 3 -38.28 -10.07 -26.03
CA THR A 3 -37.38 -10.90 -25.20
C THR A 3 -36.19 -10.15 -24.57
N THR A 4 -35.88 -8.94 -25.03
CA THR A 4 -34.75 -8.14 -24.53
C THR A 4 -35.12 -7.22 -23.35
N MET A 5 -36.42 -7.01 -23.09
CA MET A 5 -36.87 -6.20 -21.95
C MET A 5 -36.91 -6.99 -20.64
N THR A 6 -37.27 -8.27 -20.69
CA THR A 6 -37.42 -9.13 -19.50
C THR A 6 -36.08 -9.37 -18.80
N THR A 7 -35.05 -9.68 -19.58
CA THR A 7 -33.69 -9.96 -19.06
C THR A 7 -33.06 -8.79 -18.30
N LYS A 8 -33.32 -7.54 -18.70
CA LYS A 8 -32.84 -6.35 -17.97
C LYS A 8 -33.54 -6.16 -16.62
N TRP A 9 -34.80 -6.56 -16.53
CA TRP A 9 -35.59 -6.47 -15.31
C TRP A 9 -35.16 -7.55 -14.31
N ASP A 10 -34.93 -8.77 -14.78
CA ASP A 10 -34.46 -9.89 -13.96
C ASP A 10 -33.11 -9.58 -13.30
N VAL A 11 -32.15 -9.03 -14.05
CA VAL A 11 -30.83 -8.65 -13.52
C VAL A 11 -30.94 -7.55 -12.47
N LYS A 12 -31.83 -6.57 -12.65
CA LYS A 12 -32.03 -5.49 -11.67
C LYS A 12 -32.67 -6.00 -10.38
N VAL A 13 -33.65 -6.90 -10.49
CA VAL A 13 -34.34 -7.48 -9.33
C VAL A 13 -33.43 -8.44 -8.58
N LEU A 14 -32.75 -9.36 -9.28
CA LEU A 14 -31.78 -10.23 -8.61
C LEU A 14 -30.64 -9.42 -7.97
N GLY A 15 -30.17 -8.38 -8.66
CA GLY A 15 -29.14 -7.49 -8.13
C GLY A 15 -29.58 -6.74 -6.87
N SER A 16 -30.79 -6.17 -6.87
CA SER A 16 -31.31 -5.43 -5.71
C SER A 16 -31.62 -6.35 -4.53
N VAL A 17 -32.23 -7.51 -4.77
CA VAL A 17 -32.53 -8.51 -3.75
C VAL A 17 -31.23 -9.08 -3.16
N GLY A 18 -30.26 -9.44 -4.02
CA GLY A 18 -28.95 -9.91 -3.58
C GLY A 18 -28.19 -8.89 -2.73
N ALA A 19 -28.21 -7.62 -3.13
CA ALA A 19 -27.62 -6.53 -2.35
C ALA A 19 -28.33 -6.35 -1.00
N GLY A 20 -29.65 -6.44 -0.97
CA GLY A 20 -30.44 -6.37 0.27
C GLY A 20 -30.12 -7.51 1.24
N LEU A 21 -30.00 -8.75 0.73
CA LEU A 21 -29.64 -9.91 1.54
C LEU A 21 -28.20 -9.80 2.09
N LEU A 22 -27.25 -9.31 1.29
CA LEU A 22 -25.88 -9.05 1.76
C LEU A 22 -25.84 -7.97 2.85
N ALA A 23 -26.64 -6.90 2.71
CA ALA A 23 -26.74 -5.87 3.73
C ALA A 23 -27.32 -6.43 5.04
N MET A 24 -28.37 -7.25 4.96
CA MET A 24 -28.94 -7.92 6.14
C MET A 24 -27.96 -8.90 6.80
N ALA A 25 -27.22 -9.68 6.00
CA ALA A 25 -26.19 -10.56 6.53
C ALA A 25 -25.11 -9.77 7.27
N ALA A 26 -24.70 -8.61 6.76
CA ALA A 26 -23.75 -7.74 7.45
C ALA A 26 -24.30 -7.20 8.79
N VAL A 27 -25.59 -6.85 8.84
CA VAL A 27 -26.26 -6.39 10.08
C VAL A 27 -26.33 -7.52 11.11
N PHE A 28 -26.72 -8.73 10.71
CA PHE A 28 -26.78 -9.88 11.63
C PHE A 28 -25.38 -10.31 12.07
N LEU A 29 -24.40 -10.28 11.18
CA LEU A 29 -23.01 -10.55 11.53
C LEU A 29 -22.51 -9.56 12.61
N TRP A 30 -22.85 -8.28 12.48
CA TRP A 30 -22.46 -7.26 13.45
C TRP A 30 -23.20 -7.39 14.78
N ARG A 31 -24.51 -7.58 14.73
CA ARG A 31 -25.39 -7.61 15.91
C ARG A 31 -25.26 -8.91 16.70
N ASP A 32 -25.29 -10.04 16.00
CA ASP A 32 -25.46 -11.35 16.64
C ASP A 32 -24.13 -12.09 16.81
N LEU A 33 -23.13 -11.82 15.96
CA LEU A 33 -21.81 -12.47 16.06
C LEU A 33 -20.79 -11.69 16.89
N GLN A 34 -21.15 -10.51 17.44
CA GLN A 34 -20.26 -9.62 18.19
C GLN A 34 -18.88 -9.45 17.53
N VAL A 35 -18.87 -9.26 16.20
CA VAL A 35 -17.64 -9.18 15.43
C VAL A 35 -16.70 -8.13 16.03
N PRO A 36 -15.44 -8.51 16.35
CA PRO A 36 -14.44 -7.57 16.80
C PRO A 36 -14.33 -6.41 15.81
N ARG A 37 -14.28 -5.17 16.32
CA ARG A 37 -14.26 -3.96 15.47
C ARG A 37 -13.07 -3.99 14.51
N GLU A 38 -12.00 -4.68 14.88
CA GLU A 38 -10.78 -4.87 14.11
C GLU A 38 -11.03 -5.61 12.77
N LEU A 39 -12.03 -6.49 12.69
CA LEU A 39 -12.40 -7.16 11.44
C LEU A 39 -13.02 -6.20 10.41
N LEU A 40 -13.46 -5.01 10.82
CA LEU A 40 -13.94 -3.99 9.89
C LEU A 40 -12.88 -3.60 8.87
N LEU A 41 -11.59 -3.57 9.26
CA LEU A 41 -10.51 -3.26 8.33
C LEU A 41 -10.40 -4.34 7.25
N THR A 42 -10.52 -5.62 7.62
CA THR A 42 -10.50 -6.74 6.67
C THR A 42 -11.68 -6.67 5.71
N VAL A 43 -12.89 -6.39 6.24
CA VAL A 43 -14.08 -6.20 5.41
C VAL A 43 -13.89 -5.02 4.45
N ALA A 44 -13.39 -3.89 4.93
CA ALA A 44 -13.11 -2.71 4.11
C ALA A 44 -12.07 -3.00 3.02
N ALA A 45 -11.01 -3.75 3.35
CA ALA A 45 -10.00 -4.17 2.38
C ALA A 45 -10.57 -5.11 1.30
N CYS A 46 -11.47 -6.03 1.68
CA CYS A 46 -12.20 -6.88 0.73
C CYS A 46 -13.13 -6.07 -0.18
N VAL A 47 -13.83 -5.06 0.37
CA VAL A 47 -14.64 -4.14 -0.44
C VAL A 47 -13.77 -3.33 -1.39
N ALA A 48 -12.62 -2.81 -0.92
CA ALA A 48 -11.65 -2.12 -1.76
C ALA A 48 -11.13 -3.04 -2.88
N ALA A 49 -10.91 -4.33 -2.59
CA ALA A 49 -10.59 -5.34 -3.59
C ALA A 49 -11.72 -5.47 -4.62
N GLY A 50 -12.96 -5.63 -4.19
CA GLY A 50 -14.12 -5.69 -5.08
C GLY A 50 -14.19 -4.46 -6.00
N LEU A 51 -14.04 -3.26 -5.43
CA LEU A 51 -14.05 -2.00 -6.19
C LEU A 51 -12.87 -1.90 -7.18
N ALA A 52 -11.69 -2.40 -6.81
CA ALA A 52 -10.51 -2.39 -7.68
C ALA A 52 -10.58 -3.44 -8.80
N LEU A 53 -11.28 -4.57 -8.55
CA LEU A 53 -11.36 -5.69 -9.49
C LEU A 53 -12.56 -5.59 -10.45
N VAL A 54 -13.69 -5.05 -9.99
CA VAL A 54 -14.87 -4.87 -10.83
C VAL A 54 -14.61 -3.70 -11.77
N ARG A 55 -14.56 -4.00 -13.09
CA ARG A 55 -14.51 -2.98 -14.15
C ARG A 55 -15.87 -2.28 -14.25
N ILE A 56 -16.21 -1.46 -13.25
CA ILE A 56 -17.38 -0.59 -13.36
C ILE A 56 -17.05 0.44 -14.44
N PRO A 57 -17.88 0.62 -15.48
CA PRO A 57 -17.69 1.61 -16.55
C PRO A 57 -17.88 3.06 -16.07
N MET A 58 -17.60 3.34 -14.80
CA MET A 58 -17.60 4.67 -14.24
C MET A 58 -16.36 5.42 -14.74
N THR A 59 -16.60 6.64 -15.21
CA THR A 59 -15.77 7.46 -16.11
C THR A 59 -14.32 7.72 -15.70
N ARG A 60 -13.82 7.28 -14.53
CA ARG A 60 -12.39 7.38 -14.16
C ARG A 60 -11.83 6.24 -13.28
N GLY A 61 -12.62 5.25 -12.85
CA GLY A 61 -12.11 4.09 -12.09
C GLY A 61 -11.27 4.38 -10.82
N LEU A 62 -11.36 5.59 -10.23
CA LEU A 62 -10.50 6.03 -9.12
C LEU A 62 -10.89 5.47 -7.75
N LEU A 63 -12.11 4.93 -7.62
CA LEU A 63 -12.64 4.44 -6.35
C LEU A 63 -11.77 3.33 -5.74
N GLY A 64 -11.26 2.41 -6.57
CA GLY A 64 -10.38 1.33 -6.10
C GLY A 64 -9.09 1.86 -5.46
N PRO A 65 -8.24 2.61 -6.17
CA PRO A 65 -7.01 3.19 -5.62
C PRO A 65 -7.24 4.06 -4.37
N ILE A 66 -8.30 4.88 -4.36
CA ILE A 66 -8.66 5.70 -3.19
C ILE A 66 -9.00 4.80 -2.01
N ALA A 67 -9.86 3.79 -2.19
CA ALA A 67 -10.27 2.89 -1.12
C ALA A 67 -9.06 2.13 -0.55
N VAL A 68 -8.14 1.66 -1.39
CA VAL A 68 -6.90 1.00 -0.96
C VAL A 68 -6.01 1.94 -0.15
N LEU A 69 -5.78 3.16 -0.64
CA LEU A 69 -4.97 4.16 0.07
C LEU A 69 -5.59 4.50 1.43
N THR A 70 -6.90 4.71 1.49
CA THR A 70 -7.62 4.98 2.74
C THR A 70 -7.53 3.80 3.70
N CYS A 71 -7.70 2.56 3.23
CA CYS A 71 -7.54 1.36 4.06
C CYS A 71 -6.12 1.25 4.62
N ALA A 72 -5.10 1.56 3.81
CA ALA A 72 -3.71 1.50 4.24
C ALA A 72 -3.40 2.54 5.34
N VAL A 73 -3.82 3.80 5.14
CA VAL A 73 -3.63 4.87 6.12
C VAL A 73 -4.41 4.58 7.40
N ALA A 74 -5.71 4.33 7.28
CA ALA A 74 -6.58 4.11 8.43
C ALA A 74 -6.17 2.84 9.20
N GLY A 75 -5.89 1.75 8.50
CA GLY A 75 -5.43 0.50 9.10
C GLY A 75 -4.08 0.63 9.80
N GLY A 76 -3.13 1.34 9.20
CA GLY A 76 -1.82 1.57 9.80
C GLY A 76 -1.90 2.41 11.07
N LEU A 77 -2.66 3.51 11.03
CA LEU A 77 -2.90 4.37 12.19
C LEU A 77 -3.67 3.64 13.29
N TRP A 78 -4.70 2.87 12.93
CA TRP A 78 -5.48 2.10 13.87
C TRP A 78 -4.62 1.04 14.57
N TYR A 79 -3.82 0.29 13.81
CA TYR A 79 -2.88 -0.64 14.40
C TYR A 79 -1.88 0.05 15.33
N GLY A 80 -1.36 1.23 14.94
CA GLY A 80 -0.46 1.98 15.81
C GLY A 80 -1.10 2.41 17.14
N ALA A 81 -2.40 2.69 17.14
CA ALA A 81 -3.15 3.08 18.34
C ALA A 81 -3.49 1.89 19.25
N THR A 82 -3.90 0.76 18.69
CA THR A 82 -4.46 -0.36 19.48
C THR A 82 -3.55 -1.58 19.59
N LYS A 83 -2.61 -1.75 18.65
CA LYS A 83 -1.70 -2.89 18.52
C LYS A 83 -2.41 -4.25 18.43
N GLN A 84 -3.67 -4.26 18.01
CA GLN A 84 -4.50 -5.46 17.91
C GLN A 84 -4.07 -6.36 16.73
N GLU A 85 -3.96 -7.66 16.96
CA GLU A 85 -3.43 -8.63 16.00
C GLU A 85 -4.33 -8.81 14.77
N LEU A 86 -5.65 -8.74 14.96
CA LEU A 86 -6.63 -8.93 13.89
C LEU A 86 -6.50 -7.88 12.76
N LEU A 87 -5.98 -6.69 13.07
CA LEU A 87 -5.74 -5.64 12.07
C LEU A 87 -4.61 -6.01 11.10
N LEU A 88 -3.70 -6.93 11.47
CA LEU A 88 -2.64 -7.41 10.58
C LEU A 88 -3.22 -8.13 9.36
N VAL A 89 -4.31 -8.86 9.54
CA VAL A 89 -5.02 -9.53 8.43
C VAL A 89 -5.54 -8.49 7.44
N GLY A 90 -6.22 -7.45 7.95
CA GLY A 90 -6.73 -6.37 7.10
C GLY A 90 -5.63 -5.60 6.36
N LEU A 91 -4.49 -5.35 7.01
CA LEU A 91 -3.31 -4.72 6.39
C LEU A 91 -2.67 -5.62 5.32
N ALA A 92 -2.56 -6.93 5.58
CA ALA A 92 -2.03 -7.89 4.61
C ALA A 92 -2.92 -7.98 3.36
N VAL A 93 -4.25 -8.02 3.54
CA VAL A 93 -5.21 -7.96 2.43
C VAL A 93 -5.07 -6.64 1.68
N THR A 94 -4.99 -5.51 2.38
CA THR A 94 -4.81 -4.19 1.75
C THR A 94 -3.53 -4.15 0.90
N LEU A 95 -2.42 -4.70 1.40
CA LEU A 95 -1.18 -4.82 0.65
C LEU A 95 -1.36 -5.67 -0.60
N ALA A 96 -1.94 -6.87 -0.48
CA ALA A 96 -2.19 -7.74 -1.63
C ALA A 96 -3.05 -7.05 -2.70
N VAL A 97 -4.12 -6.38 -2.28
CA VAL A 97 -5.02 -5.63 -3.18
C VAL A 97 -4.29 -4.49 -3.87
N SER A 98 -3.43 -3.76 -3.15
CA SER A 98 -2.64 -2.66 -3.74
C SER A 98 -1.69 -3.15 -4.83
N VAL A 99 -1.04 -4.30 -4.62
CA VAL A 99 -0.18 -4.96 -5.63
C VAL A 99 -1.00 -5.37 -6.84
N VAL A 100 -2.13 -6.06 -6.64
CA VAL A 100 -3.00 -6.50 -7.73
C VAL A 100 -3.54 -5.30 -8.53
N THR A 101 -3.93 -4.22 -7.84
CA THR A 101 -4.42 -2.99 -8.46
C THR A 101 -3.34 -2.40 -9.36
N LEU A 102 -2.11 -2.25 -8.86
CA LEU A 102 -1.00 -1.71 -9.63
C LEU A 102 -0.66 -2.59 -10.85
N LEU A 103 -0.64 -3.91 -10.70
CA LEU A 103 -0.37 -4.84 -11.80
C LEU A 103 -1.44 -4.78 -12.90
N ARG A 104 -2.69 -4.51 -12.52
CA ARG A 104 -3.83 -4.38 -13.44
C ARG A 104 -3.98 -3.00 -14.06
N SER A 105 -3.42 -1.95 -13.46
CA SER A 105 -3.47 -0.57 -13.97
C SER A 105 -2.59 -0.33 -15.21
N ARG A 106 -2.07 -1.38 -15.87
CA ARG A 106 -1.31 -1.20 -17.11
C ARG A 106 -2.24 -0.64 -18.20
N PRO A 107 -1.88 0.50 -18.82
CA PRO A 107 -2.71 1.10 -19.87
C PRO A 107 -2.91 0.12 -21.03
N GLY A 108 -4.14 0.06 -21.56
CA GLY A 108 -4.42 -0.69 -22.77
C GLY A 108 -3.77 -0.06 -24.01
N PRO A 109 -3.55 -0.83 -25.09
CA PRO A 109 -3.06 -0.26 -26.34
C PRO A 109 -4.04 0.80 -26.85
N GLY A 110 -3.57 2.06 -26.94
CA GLY A 110 -4.34 3.20 -27.44
C GLY A 110 -5.07 4.03 -26.37
N GLU A 111 -4.99 3.66 -25.09
CA GLU A 111 -5.55 4.48 -24.00
C GLU A 111 -4.57 5.57 -23.56
N ALA A 112 -5.07 6.79 -23.34
CA ALA A 112 -4.28 7.86 -22.77
C ALA A 112 -3.91 7.53 -21.30
N PRO A 113 -2.66 7.77 -20.86
CA PRO A 113 -2.26 7.47 -19.50
C PRO A 113 -3.02 8.32 -18.47
N ASP A 114 -3.74 7.67 -17.56
CA ASP A 114 -4.40 8.34 -16.43
C ASP A 114 -3.42 8.56 -15.28
N ARG A 115 -2.76 9.71 -15.31
CA ARG A 115 -1.75 10.10 -14.32
C ARG A 115 -2.29 10.09 -12.88
N VAL A 116 -3.56 10.46 -12.66
CA VAL A 116 -4.13 10.54 -11.31
C VAL A 116 -4.29 9.14 -10.73
N ARG A 117 -4.80 8.21 -11.53
CA ARG A 117 -4.95 6.80 -11.15
C ARG A 117 -3.60 6.15 -10.87
N ASP A 118 -2.59 6.42 -11.69
CA ASP A 118 -1.24 5.90 -11.49
C ASP A 118 -0.64 6.41 -10.18
N VAL A 119 -0.74 7.70 -9.91
CA VAL A 119 -0.30 8.32 -8.65
C VAL A 119 -0.98 7.64 -7.46
N LEU A 120 -2.31 7.55 -7.46
CA LEU A 120 -3.04 6.93 -6.36
C LEU A 120 -2.68 5.45 -6.17
N SER A 121 -2.46 4.70 -7.25
CA SER A 121 -2.09 3.28 -7.17
C SER A 121 -0.70 3.09 -6.56
N TRP A 122 0.28 3.88 -6.99
CA TRP A 122 1.65 3.82 -6.47
C TRP A 122 1.77 4.30 -5.03
N TYR A 123 1.11 5.40 -4.66
CA TYR A 123 1.07 5.87 -3.29
C TYR A 123 0.25 4.93 -2.39
N GLY A 124 -0.83 4.34 -2.91
CA GLY A 124 -1.60 3.30 -2.23
C GLY A 124 -0.75 2.08 -1.88
N LEU A 125 0.00 1.55 -2.86
CA LEU A 125 0.95 0.46 -2.63
C LEU A 125 2.05 0.85 -1.63
N THR A 126 2.64 2.03 -1.78
CA THR A 126 3.71 2.51 -0.90
C THR A 126 3.22 2.58 0.54
N THR A 127 2.06 3.19 0.75
CA THR A 127 1.45 3.33 2.08
C THR A 127 1.07 1.98 2.67
N ALA A 128 0.47 1.09 1.87
CA ALA A 128 0.11 -0.25 2.30
C ALA A 128 1.34 -1.08 2.70
N ALA A 129 2.41 -1.00 1.90
CA ALA A 129 3.66 -1.71 2.18
C ALA A 129 4.32 -1.19 3.46
N ILE A 130 4.35 0.13 3.67
CA ILE A 130 4.90 0.72 4.90
C ILE A 130 4.05 0.33 6.11
N ALA A 131 2.73 0.50 6.04
CA ALA A 131 1.83 0.14 7.13
C ALA A 131 1.93 -1.35 7.48
N ALA A 132 1.81 -2.23 6.50
CA ALA A 132 1.89 -3.67 6.71
C ALA A 132 3.26 -4.12 7.23
N SER A 133 4.36 -3.66 6.62
CA SER A 133 5.71 -4.05 7.05
C SER A 133 6.07 -3.51 8.43
N TRP A 134 5.66 -2.28 8.76
CA TRP A 134 5.84 -1.72 10.10
C TRP A 134 5.02 -2.48 11.14
N SER A 135 3.73 -2.70 10.91
CA SER A 135 2.86 -3.42 11.83
C SER A 135 3.31 -4.87 12.04
N PHE A 136 3.70 -5.55 10.97
CA PHE A 136 4.24 -6.90 11.02
C PHE A 136 5.55 -6.94 11.82
N TYR A 137 6.49 -6.03 11.53
CA TYR A 137 7.74 -5.93 12.25
C TYR A 137 7.49 -5.70 13.74
N PHE A 138 6.62 -4.76 14.09
CA PHE A 138 6.32 -4.42 15.48
C PHE A 138 5.68 -5.60 16.22
N HIS A 139 4.71 -6.28 15.60
CA HIS A 139 4.05 -7.41 16.22
C HIS A 139 5.01 -8.57 16.50
N TYR A 140 5.69 -9.07 15.46
CA TYR A 140 6.45 -10.31 15.57
C TYR A 140 7.85 -10.10 16.15
N LEU A 141 8.53 -9.03 15.77
CA LEU A 141 9.93 -8.81 16.14
C LEU A 141 10.09 -7.93 17.38
N THR A 142 9.09 -7.13 17.75
CA THR A 142 9.13 -6.30 18.97
C THR A 142 8.31 -6.89 20.11
N LEU A 143 7.13 -7.48 19.85
CA LEU A 143 6.28 -8.02 20.92
C LEU A 143 6.38 -9.55 21.10
N GLY A 144 6.62 -10.31 20.03
CA GLY A 144 6.33 -11.75 20.04
C GLY A 144 7.46 -12.73 20.38
N ILE A 145 8.71 -12.49 19.96
CA ILE A 145 9.68 -13.60 19.78
C ILE A 145 11.08 -13.41 20.41
N ALA A 146 11.54 -12.20 20.72
CA ALA A 146 12.89 -12.03 21.28
C ALA A 146 13.03 -10.76 22.12
N GLU A 147 13.91 -10.79 23.13
CA GLU A 147 14.42 -9.57 23.77
C GLU A 147 14.83 -8.57 22.69
N ASP A 148 14.35 -7.34 22.84
CA ASP A 148 14.41 -6.27 21.86
C ASP A 148 15.87 -5.88 21.56
N ASN A 149 16.47 -6.62 20.63
CA ASN A 149 17.83 -6.40 20.20
C ASN A 149 17.87 -5.13 19.35
N VAL A 150 18.52 -4.11 19.88
CA VAL A 150 18.66 -2.76 19.31
C VAL A 150 19.07 -2.79 17.82
N ALA A 151 19.92 -3.76 17.42
CA ALA A 151 20.34 -3.96 16.04
C ALA A 151 19.21 -4.37 15.07
N ARG A 152 18.17 -5.09 15.52
CA ARG A 152 17.07 -5.52 14.64
C ARG A 152 16.24 -4.33 14.16
N ARG A 153 16.16 -3.27 14.96
CA ARG A 153 15.37 -2.06 14.65
C ARG A 153 15.85 -1.34 13.38
N LEU A 154 17.13 -1.49 13.05
CA LEU A 154 17.72 -0.96 11.81
C LEU A 154 17.29 -1.73 10.56
N VAL A 155 16.92 -3.01 10.68
CA VAL A 155 16.61 -3.87 9.53
C VAL A 155 15.42 -3.32 8.74
N LEU A 156 14.37 -2.88 9.43
CA LEU A 156 13.20 -2.29 8.78
C LEU A 156 13.56 -0.97 8.06
N THR A 157 14.30 -0.09 8.74
CA THR A 157 14.73 1.20 8.18
C THR A 157 15.59 1.01 6.94
N LEU A 158 16.60 0.13 7.00
CA LEU A 158 17.47 -0.17 5.87
C LEU A 158 16.70 -0.88 4.74
N GLY A 159 15.76 -1.77 5.07
CA GLY A 159 14.88 -2.41 4.11
C GLY A 159 14.06 -1.40 3.31
N TRP A 160 13.40 -0.45 3.99
CA TRP A 160 12.67 0.63 3.33
C TRP A 160 13.58 1.50 2.47
N LEU A 161 14.79 1.81 2.95
CA LEU A 161 15.75 2.60 2.19
C LEU A 161 16.18 1.89 0.90
N VAL A 162 16.50 0.60 0.97
CA VAL A 162 16.88 -0.22 -0.19
C VAL A 162 15.72 -0.30 -1.20
N VAL A 163 14.50 -0.56 -0.74
CA VAL A 163 13.30 -0.57 -1.59
C VAL A 163 13.10 0.79 -2.25
N GLY A 164 13.19 1.88 -1.49
CA GLY A 164 13.06 3.24 -2.01
C GLY A 164 14.10 3.58 -3.07
N VAL A 165 15.37 3.26 -2.83
CA VAL A 165 16.46 3.44 -3.80
C VAL A 165 16.22 2.62 -5.06
N ALA A 166 15.83 1.34 -4.92
CA ALA A 166 15.55 0.47 -6.06
C ALA A 166 14.39 1.02 -6.92
N LEU A 167 13.33 1.54 -6.29
CA LEU A 167 12.20 2.16 -6.98
C LEU A 167 12.62 3.46 -7.70
N VAL A 168 13.44 4.30 -7.07
CA VAL A 168 13.98 5.52 -7.70
C VAL A 168 14.79 5.19 -8.95
N LEU A 169 15.72 4.24 -8.84
CA LEU A 169 16.59 3.85 -9.95
C LEU A 169 15.79 3.19 -11.08
N THR A 170 14.93 2.23 -10.75
CA THR A 170 14.10 1.53 -11.75
C THR A 170 13.09 2.48 -12.40
N GLY A 171 12.47 3.36 -11.61
CA GLY A 171 11.52 4.36 -12.11
C GLY A 171 12.17 5.34 -13.07
N ARG A 172 13.42 5.72 -12.81
CA ARG A 172 14.21 6.55 -13.74
C ARG A 172 14.60 5.80 -15.01
N GLN A 173 15.07 4.56 -14.90
CA GLN A 173 15.42 3.71 -16.05
C GLN A 173 14.23 3.46 -16.97
N ARG A 174 13.03 3.31 -16.40
CA ARG A 174 11.78 3.07 -17.14
C ARG A 174 11.06 4.35 -17.58
N GLY A 175 11.57 5.52 -17.23
CA GLY A 175 10.90 6.80 -17.54
C GLY A 175 9.54 6.98 -16.84
N THR A 176 9.30 6.28 -15.73
CA THR A 176 8.04 6.33 -14.97
C THR A 176 8.19 7.23 -13.74
N PRO A 177 7.84 8.54 -13.82
CA PRO A 177 8.09 9.49 -12.75
C PRO A 177 7.35 9.12 -11.45
N VAL A 178 6.15 8.58 -11.56
CA VAL A 178 5.32 8.21 -10.40
C VAL A 178 5.97 7.10 -9.56
N MET A 179 6.55 6.08 -10.21
CA MET A 179 7.30 5.01 -9.51
C MET A 179 8.51 5.57 -8.77
N ARG A 180 9.20 6.54 -9.39
CA ARG A 180 10.34 7.22 -8.77
C ARG A 180 9.92 8.04 -7.55
N ASP A 181 8.82 8.78 -7.66
CA ASP A 181 8.30 9.62 -6.59
C ASP A 181 7.80 8.76 -5.40
N ALA A 182 7.21 7.59 -5.67
CA ALA A 182 6.90 6.57 -4.66
C ALA A 182 8.18 6.04 -3.98
N GLY A 183 9.25 5.81 -4.74
CA GLY A 183 10.56 5.46 -4.19
C GLY A 183 11.11 6.54 -3.25
N PHE A 184 10.97 7.82 -3.60
CA PHE A 184 11.35 8.92 -2.72
C PHE A 184 10.51 8.97 -1.43
N ALA A 185 9.24 8.59 -1.47
CA ALA A 185 8.42 8.49 -0.26
C ALA A 185 8.97 7.43 0.71
N PHE A 186 9.38 6.26 0.22
CA PHE A 186 10.07 5.24 1.02
C PHE A 186 11.38 5.78 1.63
N VAL A 187 12.21 6.45 0.81
CA VAL A 187 13.47 7.05 1.28
C VAL A 187 13.19 8.09 2.37
N ALA A 188 12.22 8.98 2.16
CA ALA A 188 11.88 10.03 3.12
C ALA A 188 11.40 9.45 4.46
N ILE A 189 10.56 8.40 4.43
CA ILE A 189 10.08 7.74 5.64
C ILE A 189 11.21 6.98 6.35
N ALA A 190 12.07 6.28 5.60
CA ALA A 190 13.23 5.59 6.15
C ALA A 190 14.22 6.56 6.81
N VAL A 191 14.58 7.65 6.11
CA VAL A 191 15.47 8.68 6.64
C VAL A 191 14.83 9.41 7.83
N GLY A 192 13.55 9.74 7.74
CA GLY A 192 12.80 10.33 8.86
C GLY A 192 12.83 9.44 10.10
N LYS A 193 12.57 8.14 9.93
CA LYS A 193 12.69 7.15 11.02
C LYS A 193 14.13 7.06 11.54
N ALA A 194 15.12 7.00 10.65
CA ALA A 194 16.51 6.94 11.03
C ALA A 194 16.90 8.15 11.91
N LEU A 195 16.55 9.35 11.48
CA LEU A 195 16.90 10.60 12.13
C LEU A 195 16.11 10.88 13.41
N LEU A 196 14.82 10.58 13.44
CA LEU A 196 13.96 10.90 14.58
C LEU A 196 13.94 9.80 15.63
N TYR A 197 14.02 8.54 15.22
CA TYR A 197 13.86 7.39 16.11
C TYR A 197 15.18 6.65 16.32
N ASP A 198 15.85 6.26 15.24
CA ASP A 198 17.02 5.39 15.36
C ASP A 198 18.22 6.14 15.98
N THR A 199 18.40 7.44 15.72
CA THR A 199 19.43 8.25 16.40
C THR A 199 19.19 8.38 17.91
N MET A 200 17.94 8.37 18.37
CA MET A 200 17.62 8.49 19.80
C MET A 200 17.75 7.15 20.53
N ASN A 201 17.46 6.05 19.84
CA ASN A 201 17.33 4.72 20.45
C ASN A 201 18.52 3.78 20.17
N LEU A 202 19.37 4.07 19.17
CA LEU A 202 20.60 3.32 18.93
C LEU A 202 21.75 3.94 19.72
N HIS A 203 22.61 3.12 20.31
CA HIS A 203 23.81 3.58 21.01
C HIS A 203 25.11 3.15 20.30
N GLY A 204 26.17 3.93 20.52
CA GLY A 204 27.55 3.58 20.13
C GLY A 204 27.74 3.37 18.64
N THR A 205 28.47 2.30 18.30
CA THR A 205 28.93 1.98 16.94
C THR A 205 27.80 1.68 15.96
N LEU A 206 26.69 1.10 16.42
CA LEU A 206 25.53 0.76 15.57
C LEU A 206 24.87 1.98 14.97
N ARG A 207 24.79 3.10 15.72
CA ARG A 207 24.25 4.36 15.21
C ARG A 207 25.10 4.90 14.06
N VAL A 208 26.42 4.90 14.25
CA VAL A 208 27.38 5.37 13.24
C VAL A 208 27.33 4.47 12.00
N ALA A 209 27.36 3.15 12.18
CA ALA A 209 27.29 2.19 11.08
C ALA A 209 25.98 2.32 10.29
N GLY A 210 24.83 2.42 10.97
CA GLY A 210 23.53 2.59 10.32
C GLY A 210 23.44 3.87 9.47
N LEU A 211 23.91 5.00 10.01
CA LEU A 211 23.96 6.27 9.28
C LEU A 211 24.95 6.23 8.11
N ALA A 212 26.11 5.60 8.30
CA ALA A 212 27.11 5.44 7.23
C ALA A 212 26.57 4.60 6.07
N VAL A 213 25.92 3.47 6.36
CA VAL A 213 25.29 2.62 5.34
C VAL A 213 24.17 3.37 4.63
N ALA A 214 23.32 4.08 5.36
CA ALA A 214 22.25 4.88 4.76
C ALA A 214 22.80 5.98 3.84
N GLY A 215 23.83 6.72 4.29
CA GLY A 215 24.51 7.73 3.48
C GLY A 215 25.18 7.14 2.24
N ALA A 216 25.86 6.00 2.37
CA ALA A 216 26.48 5.31 1.25
C ALA A 216 25.45 4.86 0.21
N LEU A 217 24.29 4.34 0.64
CA LEU A 217 23.19 3.99 -0.26
C LEU A 217 22.66 5.20 -1.02
N MET A 218 22.45 6.33 -0.34
CA MET A 218 21.96 7.56 -0.98
C MET A 218 22.99 8.16 -1.95
N LEU A 219 24.26 8.22 -1.58
CA LEU A 219 25.34 8.70 -2.44
C LEU A 219 25.53 7.79 -3.66
N GLY A 220 25.51 6.46 -3.46
CA GLY A 220 25.56 5.48 -4.54
C GLY A 220 24.39 5.63 -5.50
N ALA A 221 23.17 5.78 -4.97
CA ALA A 221 21.98 6.04 -5.78
C ALA A 221 22.10 7.35 -6.58
N ALA A 222 22.57 8.43 -5.95
CA ALA A 222 22.77 9.72 -6.61
C ALA A 222 23.83 9.64 -7.73
N TRP A 223 24.92 8.92 -7.48
CA TRP A 223 25.99 8.70 -8.47
C TRP A 223 25.53 7.83 -9.65
N LEU A 224 24.80 6.74 -9.40
CA LEU A 224 24.20 5.93 -10.46
C LEU A 224 23.20 6.76 -11.28
N THR A 225 22.45 7.61 -10.59
CA THR A 225 21.48 8.53 -11.18
C THR A 225 22.15 9.58 -12.05
N SER A 226 23.31 10.14 -11.65
CA SER A 226 24.02 11.15 -12.46
C SER A 226 24.71 10.58 -13.71
N ARG A 227 25.05 9.29 -13.69
CA ARG A 227 25.67 8.58 -14.83
C ARG A 227 24.69 8.03 -15.86
N ALA A 228 23.42 7.90 -15.50
CA ALA A 228 22.41 7.46 -16.46
C ALA A 228 22.31 8.50 -17.59
N PRO A 229 22.50 8.10 -18.88
CA PRO A 229 22.31 8.98 -20.02
C PRO A 229 20.98 9.70 -19.87
N ALA A 230 20.94 10.99 -20.18
CA ALA A 230 19.68 11.71 -20.30
C ALA A 230 18.91 11.05 -21.44
N ALA A 231 18.09 10.03 -21.12
CA ALA A 231 17.17 9.42 -22.04
C ALA A 231 16.23 10.55 -22.49
N SER A 232 16.55 11.08 -23.67
CA SER A 232 15.82 12.01 -24.52
C SER A 232 14.66 12.73 -23.83
N ARG A 233 14.90 14.00 -23.45
CA ARG A 233 13.84 15.02 -23.44
C ARG A 233 13.36 15.19 -24.89
N SER A 234 12.47 14.32 -25.37
CA SER A 234 11.74 14.54 -26.63
C SER A 234 10.55 13.60 -26.76
N ALA A 235 9.38 14.13 -26.42
CA ALA A 235 8.06 14.00 -27.07
C ALA A 235 6.96 14.21 -26.03
#